data_AF-A0A945JXK2-F1
#
_entry.id   AF-A0A945JXK2-F1
#
_cell.length_a   1.000
_cell.length_b   1.000
_cell.length_c   1.000
_cell.angle_alpha   90.00
_cell.angle_beta   90.00
_cell.angle_gamma   90.00
#
_symmetry.space_group_name_H-M   'P 1'
#
loop_
_entity.id
_entity.type
_entity.pdbx_description
1 polymer ?
#
loop_
_entity_poly.entity_id
_entity_poly.type
_entity_poly.pdbx_seq_one_letter_code
_entity_poly.pdbx_strand_id
1 'polypeptide(L)'
;MQTSELEAANLVQALPVTFQQGIVAAQAGEGSLQGVSGTFSVTGAQWRFARYSPEGEVFIDGELIVDAAQQPMLIRGELELSGMLSGELSIDLSYHSSTGVFAGVITVDGIPVAVSERLCCVD
;
A
#
# COMPACT_ATOMS: atom_id res chain seq x y z
N MET A 1 14.20 -18.05 -0.28
CA MET A 1 13.64 -18.54 1.00
C MET A 1 12.13 -18.57 0.82
N GLN A 2 11.43 -19.60 1.31
CA GLN A 2 9.96 -19.56 1.30
C GLN A 2 9.52 -18.70 2.48
N THR A 3 8.87 -17.58 2.19
CA THR A 3 8.15 -16.77 3.18
C THR A 3 7.08 -17.64 3.82
N SER A 4 6.95 -17.61 5.14
CA SER A 4 5.90 -18.33 5.87
C SER A 4 4.62 -17.49 5.99
N GLU A 5 3.47 -18.11 6.25
CA GLU A 5 2.19 -17.40 6.44
C GLU A 5 2.25 -16.36 7.58
N LEU A 6 3.01 -16.65 8.65
CA LEU A 6 3.22 -15.73 9.76
C LEU A 6 4.07 -14.52 9.35
N GLU A 7 5.13 -14.74 8.57
CA GLU A 7 5.96 -13.64 8.05
C GLU A 7 5.16 -12.76 7.08
N ALA A 8 4.35 -13.37 6.20
CA ALA A 8 3.45 -12.65 5.30
C ALA A 8 2.45 -11.79 6.08
N ALA A 9 1.83 -12.34 7.13
CA ALA A 9 0.90 -11.60 7.98
C ALA A 9 1.58 -10.42 8.71
N ASN A 10 2.76 -10.65 9.29
CA ASN A 10 3.53 -9.60 9.96
C ASN A 10 3.93 -8.47 9.01
N LEU A 11 4.30 -8.84 7.78
CA LEU A 11 4.69 -7.88 6.75
C LEU A 11 3.48 -7.05 6.30
N VAL A 12 2.31 -7.66 6.11
CA VAL A 12 1.06 -6.94 5.83
C VAL A 12 0.69 -5.96 6.94
N GLN A 13 0.94 -6.32 8.21
CA GLN A 13 0.70 -5.42 9.34
C GLN A 13 1.68 -4.24 9.44
N ALA A 14 2.82 -4.28 8.75
CA ALA A 14 3.77 -3.16 8.70
C ALA A 14 3.41 -2.12 7.62
N LEU A 15 2.64 -2.51 6.60
CA LEU A 15 2.21 -1.66 5.49
C LEU A 15 1.10 -0.60 5.75
N PRO A 16 0.25 -0.68 6.80
CA PRO A 16 -0.92 0.20 6.94
C PRO A 16 -0.57 1.70 6.99
N VAL A 17 0.57 2.06 7.62
CA VAL A 17 1.01 3.46 7.70
C VAL A 17 1.33 4.03 6.32
N THR A 18 1.99 3.25 5.46
CA THR A 18 2.33 3.67 4.10
C THR A 18 1.07 3.81 3.23
N PHE A 19 0.17 2.82 3.27
CA PHE A 19 -1.07 2.88 2.48
C PHE A 19 -2.00 4.01 2.96
N GLN A 20 -2.01 4.31 4.25
CA GLN A 20 -2.79 5.41 4.82
C GLN A 20 -2.33 6.77 4.28
N GLN A 21 -1.02 7.03 4.28
CA GLN A 21 -0.48 8.27 3.70
C GLN A 21 -0.73 8.35 2.19
N GLY A 22 -0.62 7.21 1.50
CA GLY A 22 -0.95 7.09 0.09
C GLY A 22 -2.39 7.50 -0.24
N ILE A 23 -3.36 7.03 0.56
CA ILE A 23 -4.77 7.41 0.41
C ILE A 23 -5.00 8.90 0.60
N VAL A 24 -4.39 9.53 1.61
CA VAL A 24 -4.58 10.97 1.85
C VAL A 24 -4.10 11.79 0.66
N ALA A 25 -2.92 11.45 0.10
CA ALA A 25 -2.40 12.12 -1.08
C ALA A 25 -3.27 11.86 -2.32
N ALA A 26 -3.83 10.66 -2.46
CA ALA A 26 -4.60 10.29 -3.62
C ALA A 26 -6.03 10.83 -3.66
N GLN A 27 -6.64 11.10 -2.51
CA GLN A 27 -7.93 11.79 -2.48
C GLN A 27 -7.85 13.21 -3.08
N ALA A 28 -6.65 13.79 -3.15
CA ALA A 28 -6.40 15.06 -3.83
C ALA A 28 -6.24 14.92 -5.36
N GLY A 29 -6.21 13.70 -5.90
CA GLY A 29 -6.10 13.39 -7.34
C GLY A 29 -4.69 13.54 -7.94
N GLU A 30 -3.86 14.39 -7.35
CA GLU A 30 -2.49 14.66 -7.76
C GLU A 30 -1.65 15.03 -6.54
N GLY A 31 -0.40 14.58 -6.48
CA GLY A 31 0.50 14.94 -5.38
C GLY A 31 1.75 14.06 -5.30
N SER A 32 2.69 14.46 -4.43
CA SER A 32 3.86 13.65 -4.11
C SER A 32 4.18 13.74 -2.62
N LEU A 33 4.52 12.61 -2.02
CA LEU A 33 5.06 12.52 -0.68
C LEU A 33 6.55 12.20 -0.76
N GLN A 34 7.36 13.01 -0.10
CA GLN A 34 8.78 12.71 0.10
C GLN A 34 8.94 11.76 1.28
N GLY A 35 9.68 10.69 1.07
CA GLY A 35 10.14 9.82 2.15
C GLY A 35 11.44 10.35 2.76
N VAL A 36 11.93 9.68 3.80
CA VAL A 36 13.36 9.76 4.18
C VAL A 36 14.23 9.33 3.00
N SER A 37 13.75 8.36 2.20
CA SER A 37 14.32 8.01 0.91
C SER A 37 13.24 7.89 -0.16
N GLY A 38 13.60 8.19 -1.41
CA GLY A 38 12.72 8.06 -2.55
C GLY A 38 11.46 8.92 -2.48
N THR A 39 10.50 8.63 -3.36
CA THR A 39 9.30 9.46 -3.49
C THR A 39 8.10 8.59 -3.85
N PHE A 40 6.96 8.92 -3.25
CA PHE A 40 5.66 8.42 -3.66
C PHE A 40 4.94 9.51 -4.44
N SER A 41 4.42 9.21 -5.62
CA SER A 41 3.71 10.19 -6.47
C SER A 41 2.40 9.64 -7.00
N VAL A 42 1.39 10.50 -7.03
CA VAL A 42 0.05 10.23 -7.56
C VAL A 42 -0.18 11.10 -8.79
N THR A 43 -0.62 10.49 -9.88
CA THR A 43 -1.00 11.16 -11.12
C THR A 43 -2.24 10.50 -11.70
N GLY A 44 -3.41 11.13 -11.49
CA GLY A 44 -4.69 10.54 -11.87
C GLY A 44 -4.93 9.22 -11.13
N ALA A 45 -5.16 8.15 -11.88
CA ALA A 45 -5.36 6.81 -11.32
C ALA A 45 -4.05 6.08 -10.95
N GLN A 46 -2.88 6.61 -11.33
CA GLN A 46 -1.62 5.91 -11.14
C GLN A 46 -0.89 6.41 -9.90
N TRP A 47 -0.50 5.47 -9.06
CA TRP A 47 0.26 5.67 -7.84
C TRP A 47 1.61 5.00 -8.03
N ARG A 48 2.69 5.74 -7.86
CA ARG A 48 4.06 5.25 -8.09
C ARG A 48 4.91 5.39 -6.86
N PHE A 49 5.55 4.30 -6.50
CA PHE A 49 6.56 4.21 -5.44
C PHE A 49 7.91 4.10 -6.13
N ALA A 50 8.77 5.11 -5.95
CA ALA A 50 10.13 5.14 -6.47
C ALA A 50 11.09 5.13 -5.29
N ARG A 51 11.48 3.93 -4.88
CA ARG A 51 12.30 3.64 -3.69
C ARG A 51 11.78 4.34 -2.44
N TYR A 52 10.47 4.45 -2.33
CA TYR A 52 9.83 5.24 -1.29
C TYR A 52 10.02 4.57 0.06
N SER A 53 10.49 5.35 1.03
CA SER A 53 10.67 4.90 2.41
C SER A 53 10.33 6.05 3.36
N PRO A 54 9.22 5.97 4.12
CA PRO A 54 8.86 7.01 5.08
C PRO A 54 9.88 7.13 6.22
N GLU A 55 10.43 5.99 6.67
CA GLU A 55 11.29 5.89 7.86
C GLU A 55 12.76 5.52 7.56
N GLY A 56 13.07 5.07 6.34
CA GLY A 56 14.43 4.70 5.91
C GLY A 56 14.82 3.23 6.13
N GLU A 57 13.93 2.41 6.68
CA GLU A 57 14.21 0.99 6.99
C GLU A 57 13.61 0.02 5.96
N VAL A 58 12.40 0.31 5.46
CA VAL A 58 11.73 -0.44 4.40
C VAL A 58 11.57 0.44 3.17
N PHE A 59 11.95 -0.08 2.01
CA PHE A 59 11.85 0.61 0.73
C PHE A 59 10.80 -0.07 -0.14
N ILE A 60 9.97 0.75 -0.80
CA ILE A 60 8.89 0.31 -1.65
C ILE A 60 9.15 0.81 -3.07
N ASP A 61 9.13 -0.11 -4.01
CA ASP A 61 9.19 0.16 -5.44
C ASP A 61 7.97 -0.44 -6.13
N GLY A 62 7.47 0.19 -7.18
CA GLY A 62 6.35 -0.34 -7.97
C GLY A 62 5.22 0.65 -8.17
N GLU A 63 4.11 0.15 -8.69
CA GLU A 63 2.99 1.00 -9.10
C GLU A 63 1.64 0.33 -8.78
N LEU A 64 0.69 1.17 -8.36
CA LEU A 64 -0.70 0.80 -8.18
C LEU A 64 -1.58 1.60 -9.13
N ILE A 65 -2.63 0.96 -9.63
CA ILE A 65 -3.74 1.57 -10.33
C ILE A 65 -4.90 1.68 -9.35
N VAL A 66 -5.40 2.90 -9.19
CA VAL A 66 -6.48 3.25 -8.27
C VAL A 66 -7.62 3.89 -9.04
N ASP A 67 -8.76 3.20 -9.06
CA ASP A 67 -9.98 3.76 -9.64
C ASP A 67 -10.77 4.51 -8.56
N ALA A 68 -10.48 5.81 -8.46
CA ALA A 68 -11.15 6.71 -7.52
C ALA A 68 -12.54 7.17 -7.97
N ALA A 69 -12.94 6.89 -9.22
CA ALA A 69 -14.23 7.32 -9.77
C ALA A 69 -15.40 6.43 -9.32
N GLN A 70 -15.11 5.24 -8.79
CA GLN A 70 -16.09 4.30 -8.25
C GLN A 70 -15.99 4.18 -6.72
N GLN A 71 -17.09 3.78 -6.09
CA GLN A 71 -17.14 3.46 -4.66
C GLN A 71 -17.66 2.03 -4.47
N PRO A 72 -16.90 1.15 -3.76
CA PRO A 72 -15.58 1.39 -3.18
C PRO A 72 -14.49 1.63 -4.25
N MET A 73 -13.47 2.42 -3.90
CA MET A 73 -12.31 2.64 -4.76
C MET A 73 -11.52 1.34 -4.87
N LEU A 74 -11.17 0.92 -6.09
CA LEU A 74 -10.36 -0.28 -6.29
C LEU A 74 -8.88 0.09 -6.38
N ILE A 75 -8.02 -0.67 -5.71
CA ILE A 75 -6.56 -0.44 -5.63
C ILE A 75 -5.88 -1.75 -6.01
N ARG A 76 -5.13 -1.74 -7.12
CA ARG A 76 -4.47 -2.93 -7.64
C ARG A 76 -3.07 -2.66 -8.13
N GLY A 77 -2.18 -3.63 -7.97
CA GLY A 77 -0.85 -3.56 -8.58
C GLY A 77 0.16 -4.41 -7.85
N GLU A 78 1.42 -4.24 -8.23
CA GLU A 78 2.54 -5.00 -7.71
C GLU A 78 3.55 -4.04 -7.10
N LEU A 79 4.04 -4.40 -5.91
CA LEU A 79 5.06 -3.66 -5.19
C LEU A 79 6.19 -4.61 -4.81
N GLU A 80 7.41 -4.11 -4.82
CA GLU A 80 8.59 -4.78 -4.30
C GLU A 80 9.00 -4.10 -3.00
N LEU A 81 9.23 -4.91 -1.97
CA LEU A 81 9.81 -4.47 -0.71
C LEU A 81 11.28 -4.85 -0.64
N SER A 82 12.09 -3.94 -0.09
CA SER A 82 13.48 -4.20 0.25
C SER A 82 13.90 -3.49 1.53
N GLY A 83 15.06 -3.86 2.09
CA GLY A 83 15.58 -3.32 3.35
C GLY A 83 15.42 -4.27 4.52
N MET A 84 14.85 -3.79 5.63
CA MET A 84 14.58 -4.59 6.83
C MET A 84 13.52 -5.68 6.58
N LEU A 85 12.59 -5.42 5.66
CA LEU A 85 11.63 -6.36 5.13
C LEU A 85 11.85 -6.47 3.62
N SER A 86 11.73 -7.68 3.08
CA SER A 86 11.91 -7.93 1.65
C SER A 86 10.89 -8.93 1.16
N GLY A 87 10.35 -8.71 -0.04
CA GLY A 87 9.40 -9.60 -0.67
C GLY A 87 8.62 -8.91 -1.77
N GLU A 88 7.90 -9.70 -2.56
CA GLU A 88 7.01 -9.21 -3.59
C GLU A 88 5.58 -9.15 -3.06
N LEU A 89 4.89 -8.06 -3.35
CA LEU A 89 3.51 -7.81 -2.98
C LEU A 89 2.64 -7.71 -4.21
N SER A 90 1.54 -8.46 -4.23
CA SER A 90 0.42 -8.20 -5.14
C SER A 90 -0.75 -7.66 -4.34
N ILE A 91 -1.22 -6.47 -4.71
CA ILE A 91 -2.30 -5.75 -4.04
C ILE A 91 -3.58 -5.93 -4.84
N ASP A 92 -4.64 -6.44 -4.21
CA ASP A 92 -6.02 -6.38 -4.71
C ASP A 92 -6.95 -5.98 -3.56
N LEU A 93 -7.09 -4.66 -3.39
CA LEU A 93 -7.82 -4.05 -2.29
C LEU A 93 -8.96 -3.18 -2.82
N SER A 94 -9.93 -2.98 -1.95
CA SER A 94 -10.98 -2.00 -2.09
C SER A 94 -10.97 -1.08 -0.87
N TYR A 95 -11.21 0.21 -1.09
CA TYR A 95 -11.32 1.21 -0.03
C TYR A 95 -12.67 1.90 -0.09
N HIS A 96 -13.39 1.88 1.03
CA HIS A 96 -14.70 2.49 1.13
C HIS A 96 -14.59 3.82 1.91
N SER A 97 -14.69 4.95 1.20
CA SER A 97 -14.40 6.27 1.78
C SER A 97 -15.36 6.67 2.92
N SER A 98 -16.62 6.23 2.85
CA SER A 98 -17.62 6.51 3.88
C SER A 98 -17.37 5.78 5.20
N THR A 99 -16.67 4.66 5.19
CA THR A 99 -16.38 3.85 6.39
C THR A 99 -14.91 3.88 6.78
N GLY A 100 -14.03 4.33 5.87
CA GLY A 100 -12.58 4.32 6.03
C GLY A 100 -11.99 2.90 6.07
N VAL A 101 -12.67 1.92 5.48
CA VAL A 101 -12.28 0.50 5.55
C VAL A 101 -11.58 0.08 4.27
N PHE A 102 -10.44 -0.60 4.43
CA PHE A 102 -9.84 -1.44 3.41
C PHE A 102 -10.35 -2.88 3.52
N ALA A 103 -10.70 -3.47 2.39
CA ALA A 103 -11.06 -4.88 2.29
C ALA A 103 -10.47 -5.50 1.04
N GLY A 104 -9.92 -6.70 1.14
CA GLY A 104 -9.39 -7.45 0.00
C GLY A 104 -8.27 -8.40 0.40
N VAL A 105 -7.32 -8.59 -0.51
CA VAL A 105 -6.18 -9.50 -0.32
C VAL A 105 -4.89 -8.79 -0.69
N ILE A 106 -3.88 -8.96 0.17
CA ILE A 106 -2.48 -8.70 -0.20
C ILE A 106 -1.79 -10.05 -0.30
N THR A 107 -1.17 -10.33 -1.43
CA THR A 107 -0.40 -11.55 -1.63
C THR A 107 1.07 -11.23 -1.41
N VAL A 108 1.72 -11.91 -0.46
CA VAL A 108 3.14 -11.75 -0.16
C VAL A 108 3.89 -12.99 -0.63
N ASP A 109 4.77 -12.86 -1.61
CA ASP A 109 5.53 -13.99 -2.19
C ASP A 109 4.64 -15.20 -2.55
N GLY A 110 3.44 -14.95 -3.06
CA GLY A 110 2.45 -15.97 -3.41
C GLY A 110 1.53 -16.42 -2.28
N ILE A 111 1.69 -15.91 -1.05
CA ILE A 111 0.82 -16.21 0.10
C ILE A 111 -0.27 -15.13 0.24
N PRO A 112 -1.55 -15.48 0.04
CA PRO A 112 -2.64 -14.53 0.19
C PRO A 112 -2.93 -14.25 1.67
N VAL A 113 -2.93 -12.98 2.05
CA VAL A 113 -3.30 -12.48 3.37
C VAL A 113 -4.55 -11.62 3.22
N ALA A 114 -5.65 -12.04 3.85
CA ALA A 114 -6.88 -11.27 3.84
C ALA A 114 -6.73 -10.00 4.69
N VAL A 115 -7.11 -8.86 4.10
CA VAL A 115 -7.14 -7.56 4.78
C VAL A 115 -8.59 -7.15 4.97
N SER A 116 -8.94 -6.78 6.19
CA SER A 116 -10.22 -6.19 6.54
C SER A 116 -10.01 -5.24 7.71
N GLU A 117 -9.35 -4.12 7.41
CA GLU A 117 -8.93 -3.16 8.43
C GLU A 117 -9.56 -1.80 8.19
N ARG A 118 -10.08 -1.23 9.27
CA ARG A 118 -10.50 0.17 9.28
C ARG A 118 -9.26 1.01 9.55
N LEU A 119 -9.04 2.07 8.77
CA LEU A 119 -8.09 3.11 9.14
C LEU A 119 -8.53 3.65 10.51
N CYS A 120 -7.76 3.33 11.55
CA CYS A 120 -8.02 3.81 12.89
C CYS A 120 -7.16 5.05 13.13
N CYS A 121 -7.85 6.15 13.44
CA CYS A 121 -7.35 7.34 14.11
C CYS A 121 -6.21 8.09 13.38
N VAL A 122 -6.60 9.02 12.50
CA VAL A 122 -5.97 10.34 12.56
C VAL A 122 -6.77 11.10 13.62
N ASP A 123 -6.27 11.09 14.85
CA ASP A 123 -6.61 12.14 15.82
C ASP A 123 -5.79 13.40 15.50
#